data_AF-A0A7C1C1Y8-F1
#
_entry.id   AF-A0A7C1C1Y8-F1
#
_cell.length_a   1.000
_cell.length_b   1.000
_cell.length_c   1.000
_cell.angle_alpha   90.00
_cell.angle_beta   90.00
_cell.angle_gamma   90.00
#
_symmetry.space_group_name_H-M   'P 1'
#
loop_
_entity.id
_entity.type
_entity.pdbx_description
1 polymer ?
#
loop_
_entity_poly.entity_id
_entity_poly.type
_entity_poly.pdbx_seq_one_letter_code
_entity_poly.pdbx_strand_id
1 'polypeptide(L)'
;ISDNTISGNSIYGIDVWAGSSSNMLYRNTFTNNGQNAKDQCTNTWYNPDTHEGNYWDDYTGQDTDGDERGDEPYPIPGGDNQDIYVLGFFEEPEPPQPPQNKVPVADAGGPYYGMVNQTVYFDGSGSYDTDGNIVSYIWDFGDGSFSTGKKVQHIYSQAGNYTVTLTVRDDDGGEDIDTTTACISDVKENNPPVAVIDVPSYAMVGEKITFDASNSYDSDGTIVSYVWSFGDGNNAVGSTVEHSYSSPGTYTITLTVNDDLGGTGTSTATITIFSQSEELIANAGGPYEGDVGYSIEFNASGSAGNIVQYIWDFGDGTTLTTENISCYHYYAEEGIYNVTLTVVDVAGRNDTSTTYAIISKGWEKKSPGFEIVLLILALLVLAVVRRLNEDKP
;
A
#
# COMPACT_ATOMS: atom_id res chain seq x y z
N ILE A 1 -17.10 63.12 -76.57
CA ILE A 1 -17.07 63.69 -75.20
C ILE A 1 -16.36 62.68 -74.33
N SER A 2 -15.17 62.99 -73.85
CA SER A 2 -14.43 62.06 -73.01
C SER A 2 -13.67 62.78 -71.92
N ASP A 3 -13.30 62.03 -70.89
CA ASP A 3 -12.42 62.48 -69.82
C ASP A 3 -13.04 63.62 -68.98
N ASN A 4 -14.34 63.52 -68.71
CA ASN A 4 -15.08 64.50 -67.89
C ASN A 4 -15.68 63.84 -66.64
N THR A 5 -15.81 64.62 -65.57
CA THR A 5 -16.62 64.27 -64.39
C THR A 5 -17.94 65.03 -64.42
N ILE A 6 -19.05 64.30 -64.41
CA ILE A 6 -20.41 64.82 -64.51
C ILE A 6 -21.15 64.44 -63.23
N SER A 7 -21.35 65.45 -62.38
CA SER A 7 -21.84 65.22 -61.04
C SER A 7 -22.76 66.31 -60.53
N GLY A 8 -23.75 65.92 -59.72
CA GLY A 8 -24.65 66.80 -58.98
C GLY A 8 -26.10 66.40 -59.17
N ASN A 9 -26.91 66.59 -58.11
CA ASN A 9 -28.34 66.22 -58.01
C ASN A 9 -29.29 66.97 -58.99
N SER A 10 -28.88 67.12 -60.24
CA SER A 10 -29.70 67.50 -61.37
C SER A 10 -30.56 66.32 -61.82
N ILE A 11 -31.61 66.60 -62.59
CA ILE A 11 -32.54 65.56 -63.08
C ILE A 11 -31.80 64.55 -63.99
N TYR A 12 -30.85 65.01 -64.81
CA TYR A 12 -30.03 64.20 -65.70
C TYR A 12 -28.57 64.67 -65.67
N GLY A 13 -27.59 63.76 -65.59
CA GLY A 13 -26.17 64.09 -65.74
C GLY A 13 -25.85 64.59 -67.16
N ILE A 14 -26.27 63.84 -68.18
CA ILE A 14 -26.35 64.29 -69.57
C ILE A 14 -27.73 63.98 -70.13
N ASP A 15 -28.35 64.94 -70.82
CA ASP A 15 -29.58 64.75 -71.60
C ASP A 15 -29.30 65.10 -73.08
N VAL A 16 -29.34 64.12 -73.97
CA VAL A 16 -29.03 64.29 -75.39
C VAL A 16 -30.30 64.55 -76.18
N TRP A 17 -30.42 65.76 -76.73
CA TRP A 17 -31.60 66.21 -77.46
C TRP A 17 -31.64 65.74 -78.91
N ALA A 18 -32.86 65.69 -79.46
CA ALA A 18 -33.15 65.29 -80.83
C ALA A 18 -32.25 66.01 -81.86
N GLY A 19 -31.59 65.25 -82.72
CA GLY A 19 -30.68 65.75 -83.76
C GLY A 19 -29.20 65.70 -83.40
N SER A 20 -28.84 65.35 -82.17
CA SER A 20 -27.45 65.19 -81.72
C SER A 20 -27.02 63.71 -81.81
N SER A 21 -26.87 63.20 -83.03
CA SER A 21 -26.50 61.80 -83.32
C SER A 21 -25.03 61.67 -83.74
N SER A 22 -24.51 60.44 -83.75
CA SER A 22 -23.14 60.10 -84.19
C SER A 22 -22.02 60.73 -83.36
N ASN A 23 -22.29 61.04 -82.09
CA ASN A 23 -21.28 61.41 -81.11
C ASN A 23 -20.77 60.16 -80.38
N MET A 24 -19.55 60.24 -79.87
CA MET A 24 -18.92 59.20 -79.07
C MET A 24 -18.67 59.73 -77.65
N LEU A 25 -19.13 59.00 -76.63
CA LEU A 25 -19.03 59.34 -75.22
C LEU A 25 -18.35 58.21 -74.46
N TYR A 26 -17.16 58.44 -73.92
CA TYR A 26 -16.35 57.40 -73.27
C TYR A 26 -15.39 58.03 -72.25
N ARG A 27 -14.90 57.28 -71.28
CA ARG A 27 -14.07 57.75 -70.14
C ARG A 27 -14.67 58.95 -69.40
N ASN A 28 -15.99 59.04 -69.30
CA ASN A 28 -16.62 60.01 -68.41
C ASN A 28 -16.98 59.35 -67.09
N THR A 29 -17.04 60.13 -66.03
CA THR A 29 -17.41 59.69 -64.68
C THR A 29 -18.73 60.33 -64.29
N PHE A 30 -19.78 59.53 -64.18
CA PHE A 30 -21.10 59.94 -63.73
C PHE A 30 -21.29 59.59 -62.26
N THR A 31 -21.54 60.60 -61.43
CA THR A 31 -21.74 60.41 -59.99
C THR A 31 -22.81 61.34 -59.43
N ASN A 32 -23.66 60.85 -58.53
CA ASN A 32 -24.66 61.59 -57.78
C ASN A 32 -25.61 62.42 -58.67
N ASN A 33 -26.06 61.86 -59.79
CA ASN A 33 -27.09 62.46 -60.64
C ASN A 33 -28.45 61.78 -60.37
N GLY A 34 -29.57 62.45 -60.65
CA GLY A 34 -30.89 61.81 -60.56
C GLY A 34 -31.04 60.63 -61.53
N GLN A 35 -30.59 60.83 -62.77
CA GLN A 35 -30.35 59.79 -63.77
C GLN A 35 -29.05 60.14 -64.51
N ASN A 36 -28.12 59.20 -64.64
CA ASN A 36 -26.78 59.53 -65.12
C ASN A 36 -26.72 60.01 -66.57
N ALA A 37 -27.52 59.40 -67.46
CA ALA A 37 -27.64 59.82 -68.85
C ALA A 37 -29.04 59.61 -69.40
N LYS A 38 -29.43 60.36 -70.42
CA LYS A 38 -30.61 60.11 -71.25
C LYS A 38 -30.28 60.35 -72.71
N ASP A 39 -30.56 59.37 -73.57
CA ASP A 39 -30.29 59.47 -74.99
C ASP A 39 -31.32 58.71 -75.83
N GLN A 40 -31.98 59.40 -76.74
CA GLN A 40 -32.98 58.84 -77.67
C GLN A 40 -32.50 58.85 -79.14
N CYS A 41 -31.25 59.22 -79.38
CA CYS A 41 -30.62 59.35 -80.68
C CYS A 41 -29.62 58.19 -80.94
N THR A 42 -28.83 58.25 -82.02
CA THR A 42 -27.84 57.22 -82.37
C THR A 42 -26.41 57.63 -82.00
N ASN A 43 -26.11 57.73 -80.70
CA ASN A 43 -24.74 57.97 -80.21
C ASN A 43 -24.13 56.70 -79.63
N THR A 44 -22.79 56.66 -79.57
CA THR A 44 -22.04 55.56 -78.99
C THR A 44 -21.52 55.96 -77.61
N TRP A 45 -21.80 55.15 -76.60
CA TRP A 45 -21.45 55.41 -75.19
C TRP A 45 -20.21 54.65 -74.74
N TYR A 46 -19.34 54.31 -75.69
CA TYR A 46 -18.04 53.72 -75.49
C TYR A 46 -17.18 53.99 -76.72
N ASN A 47 -15.88 53.73 -76.62
CA ASN A 47 -14.98 53.73 -77.75
C ASN A 47 -14.77 52.30 -78.26
N PRO A 48 -15.24 51.95 -79.48
CA PRO A 48 -15.11 50.60 -80.02
C PRO A 48 -13.66 50.21 -80.36
N ASP A 49 -12.78 51.17 -80.58
CA ASP A 49 -11.39 50.89 -80.98
C ASP A 49 -10.51 50.58 -79.76
N THR A 50 -10.79 51.22 -78.62
CA THR A 50 -10.01 51.10 -77.38
C THR A 50 -10.69 50.26 -76.32
N HIS A 51 -11.95 49.89 -76.53
CA HIS A 51 -12.79 49.18 -75.55
C HIS A 51 -12.89 49.91 -74.21
N GLU A 52 -13.05 51.23 -74.26
CA GLU A 52 -13.20 52.10 -73.09
C GLU A 52 -14.63 52.65 -73.04
N GLY A 53 -15.37 52.37 -71.97
CA GLY A 53 -16.68 52.96 -71.69
C GLY A 53 -16.60 54.06 -70.64
N ASN A 54 -17.67 54.25 -69.89
CA ASN A 54 -17.82 55.27 -68.86
C ASN A 54 -17.98 54.64 -67.49
N TYR A 55 -17.70 55.44 -66.46
CA TYR A 55 -17.98 55.11 -65.08
C TYR A 55 -19.38 55.59 -64.69
N TRP A 56 -20.17 54.68 -64.13
CA TRP A 56 -21.54 54.91 -63.68
C TRP A 56 -21.64 54.52 -62.20
N ASP A 57 -21.95 55.46 -61.32
CA ASP A 57 -22.04 55.20 -59.88
C ASP A 57 -23.26 54.36 -59.46
N ASP A 58 -24.24 54.21 -60.36
CA ASP A 58 -25.40 53.34 -60.20
C ASP A 58 -25.27 52.01 -60.95
N TYR A 59 -24.10 51.70 -61.51
CA TYR A 59 -23.84 50.40 -62.13
C TYR A 59 -23.74 49.31 -61.07
N THR A 60 -24.46 48.21 -61.29
CA THR A 60 -24.54 47.08 -60.36
C THR A 60 -23.99 45.78 -60.95
N GLY A 61 -23.38 45.82 -62.13
CA GLY A 61 -22.78 44.64 -62.74
C GLY A 61 -21.50 44.21 -62.04
N GLN A 62 -21.04 43.00 -62.35
CA GLN A 62 -19.83 42.40 -61.79
C GLN A 62 -18.68 42.45 -62.80
N ASP A 63 -17.47 42.28 -62.30
CA ASP A 63 -16.26 42.02 -63.09
C ASP A 63 -15.75 40.63 -62.67
N THR A 64 -16.22 39.59 -63.36
CA THR A 64 -15.94 38.19 -63.02
C THR A 64 -14.56 37.76 -63.50
N ASP A 65 -14.03 38.39 -64.56
CA ASP A 65 -12.72 38.08 -65.11
C ASP A 65 -11.59 38.95 -64.55
N GLY A 66 -11.92 39.97 -63.77
CA GLY A 66 -11.00 40.82 -63.02
C GLY A 66 -10.24 41.79 -63.93
N ASP A 67 -10.82 42.19 -65.07
CA ASP A 67 -10.18 43.03 -66.08
C ASP A 67 -10.45 44.54 -65.90
N GLU A 68 -11.06 44.90 -64.77
CA GLU A 68 -11.50 46.25 -64.39
C GLU A 68 -12.63 46.81 -65.27
N ARG A 69 -13.38 45.93 -65.95
CA ARG A 69 -14.58 46.29 -66.73
C ARG A 69 -15.77 45.45 -66.33
N GLY A 70 -16.95 46.05 -66.46
CA GLY A 70 -18.20 45.39 -66.14
C GLY A 70 -18.58 44.35 -67.20
N ASP A 71 -18.94 43.14 -66.77
CA ASP A 71 -19.39 42.04 -67.63
C ASP A 71 -20.76 42.29 -68.27
N GLU A 72 -21.58 43.15 -67.65
CA GLU A 72 -22.92 43.52 -68.12
C GLU A 72 -22.92 44.93 -68.73
N PRO A 73 -23.47 45.15 -69.93
CA PRO A 73 -23.63 46.50 -70.47
C PRO A 73 -24.52 47.39 -69.60
N TYR A 74 -24.17 48.68 -69.47
CA TYR A 74 -25.03 49.67 -68.83
C TYR A 74 -26.04 50.24 -69.86
N PRO A 75 -27.35 50.07 -69.67
CA PRO A 75 -28.35 50.62 -70.58
C PRO A 75 -28.52 52.12 -70.37
N ILE A 76 -28.46 52.91 -71.46
CA ILE A 76 -28.69 54.36 -71.41
C ILE A 76 -30.18 54.63 -71.56
N PRO A 77 -30.89 55.12 -70.54
CA PRO A 77 -32.34 55.27 -70.63
C PRO A 77 -32.76 56.30 -71.69
N GLY A 78 -33.90 56.05 -72.36
CA GLY A 78 -34.46 56.94 -73.38
C GLY A 78 -34.43 56.37 -74.81
N GLY A 79 -33.67 55.30 -75.05
CA GLY A 79 -33.57 54.58 -76.32
C GLY A 79 -32.92 53.21 -76.13
N ASP A 80 -32.35 52.66 -77.21
CA ASP A 80 -31.69 51.35 -77.22
C ASP A 80 -30.15 51.43 -77.05
N ASN A 81 -29.61 52.60 -76.70
CA ASN A 81 -28.17 52.80 -76.54
C ASN A 81 -27.67 52.13 -75.25
N GLN A 82 -26.45 51.60 -75.32
CA GLN A 82 -25.79 50.96 -74.18
C GLN A 82 -24.31 51.31 -74.17
N ASP A 83 -23.73 51.34 -72.98
CA ASP A 83 -22.29 51.29 -72.75
C ASP A 83 -21.89 49.84 -72.49
N ILE A 84 -21.13 49.24 -73.40
CA ILE A 84 -20.72 47.83 -73.32
C ILE A 84 -19.35 47.63 -72.68
N TYR A 85 -18.63 48.71 -72.35
CA TYR A 85 -17.28 48.65 -71.75
C TYR A 85 -17.27 49.45 -70.44
N VAL A 86 -18.25 49.18 -69.59
CA VAL A 86 -18.49 49.92 -68.35
C VAL A 86 -17.25 49.90 -67.48
N LEU A 87 -16.83 51.09 -67.03
CA LEU A 87 -15.77 51.23 -66.04
C LEU A 87 -16.42 51.23 -64.66
N GLY A 88 -15.90 50.44 -63.72
CA GLY A 88 -16.45 50.35 -62.36
C GLY A 88 -15.36 50.47 -61.30
N PHE A 89 -15.78 50.76 -60.07
CA PHE A 89 -14.95 50.51 -58.89
C PHE A 89 -15.27 49.08 -58.46
N PHE A 90 -14.56 48.11 -59.05
CA PHE A 90 -14.66 46.72 -58.64
C PHE A 90 -13.74 46.55 -57.43
N GLU A 91 -14.30 46.29 -56.25
CA GLU A 91 -13.46 46.06 -55.06
C GLU A 91 -12.50 44.90 -55.34
N GLU A 92 -11.19 45.19 -55.39
CA GLU A 92 -10.17 44.14 -55.44
C GLU A 92 -10.40 43.19 -54.25
N PRO A 93 -10.33 41.86 -54.44
CA PRO A 93 -10.38 40.95 -53.31
C PRO A 93 -9.22 41.28 -52.37
N GLU A 94 -9.53 41.51 -51.09
CA GLU A 94 -8.51 41.83 -50.09
C GLU A 94 -7.35 40.81 -50.15
N PRO A 95 -6.09 41.26 -50.06
CA PRO A 95 -4.95 40.35 -50.04
C PRO A 95 -5.14 39.31 -48.92
N PRO A 96 -4.74 38.04 -49.14
CA PRO A 96 -4.87 37.01 -48.13
C PRO A 96 -4.16 37.47 -46.86
N GLN A 97 -4.91 37.54 -45.76
CA GLN A 97 -4.37 37.88 -44.45
C GLN A 97 -3.22 36.92 -44.12
N PRO A 98 -2.13 37.39 -43.49
CA PRO A 98 -1.05 36.50 -43.05
C PRO A 98 -1.64 35.38 -42.19
N PRO A 99 -1.12 34.15 -42.26
CA PRO A 99 -1.61 33.06 -41.43
C PRO A 99 -1.58 33.49 -39.97
N GLN A 100 -2.74 33.40 -39.31
CA GLN A 100 -2.85 33.71 -37.89
C GLN A 100 -2.13 32.62 -37.10
N ASN A 101 -1.17 33.00 -36.25
CA ASN A 101 -0.51 32.09 -35.32
C ASN A 101 -1.55 31.36 -34.46
N LYS A 102 -1.49 30.04 -34.37
CA LYS A 102 -2.24 29.28 -33.37
C LYS A 102 -1.37 29.12 -32.14
N VAL A 103 -1.92 29.50 -31.00
CA VAL A 103 -1.24 29.33 -29.71
C VAL A 103 -0.83 27.86 -29.48
N PRO A 104 0.28 27.61 -28.77
CA PRO A 104 0.70 26.26 -28.41
C PRO A 104 -0.36 25.60 -27.51
N VAL A 105 -0.19 24.31 -27.25
CA VAL A 105 -0.95 23.56 -26.24
C VAL A 105 -0.01 23.21 -25.09
N ALA A 106 -0.33 23.69 -23.90
CA ALA A 106 0.37 23.32 -22.67
C ALA A 106 -0.12 21.95 -22.15
N ASP A 107 0.83 21.11 -21.71
CA ASP A 107 0.55 19.89 -20.95
C ASP A 107 1.52 19.84 -19.76
N ALA A 108 1.01 20.17 -18.58
CA ALA A 108 1.77 20.21 -17.33
C ALA A 108 2.05 18.80 -16.76
N GLY A 109 1.46 17.75 -17.34
CA GLY A 109 1.52 16.38 -16.85
C GLY A 109 0.91 16.21 -15.45
N GLY A 110 1.44 15.23 -14.70
CA GLY A 110 0.99 14.92 -13.35
C GLY A 110 -0.31 14.07 -13.29
N PRO A 111 -0.99 14.02 -12.13
CA PRO A 111 -0.63 14.66 -10.87
C PRO A 111 0.71 14.16 -10.30
N TYR A 112 1.34 14.98 -9.46
CA TYR A 112 2.63 14.71 -8.84
C TYR A 112 2.47 14.40 -7.35
N TYR A 113 3.36 13.55 -6.82
CA TYR A 113 3.39 13.16 -5.42
C TYR A 113 4.81 13.27 -4.87
N GLY A 114 4.95 13.69 -3.62
CA GLY A 114 6.24 13.83 -2.97
C GLY A 114 6.16 13.92 -1.46
N MET A 115 7.34 13.96 -0.83
CA MET A 115 7.49 14.21 0.60
C MET A 115 8.14 15.57 0.83
N VAL A 116 7.88 16.18 1.98
CA VAL A 116 8.53 17.42 2.39
C VAL A 116 10.07 17.27 2.33
N ASN A 117 10.73 18.29 1.79
CA ASN A 117 12.19 18.36 1.59
C ASN A 117 12.77 17.27 0.65
N GLN A 118 11.95 16.59 -0.14
CA GLN A 118 12.39 15.70 -1.21
C GLN A 118 12.18 16.31 -2.59
N THR A 119 13.00 15.90 -3.55
CA THR A 119 12.93 16.36 -4.94
C THR A 119 11.75 15.73 -5.67
N VAL A 120 10.89 16.58 -6.24
CA VAL A 120 9.82 16.20 -7.18
C VAL A 120 10.25 16.61 -8.59
N TYR A 121 10.03 15.72 -9.56
CA TYR A 121 10.40 15.93 -10.97
C TYR A 121 9.15 16.25 -11.79
N PHE A 122 9.21 17.35 -12.56
CA PHE A 122 8.13 17.85 -13.40
C PHE A 122 8.52 17.73 -14.87
N ASP A 123 7.57 17.33 -15.70
CA ASP A 123 7.82 17.02 -17.12
C ASP A 123 6.72 17.62 -18.00
N GLY A 124 7.03 18.72 -18.67
CA GLY A 124 6.15 19.40 -19.61
C GLY A 124 6.36 18.92 -21.05
N SER A 125 6.91 17.72 -21.23
CA SER A 125 7.24 17.23 -22.58
C SER A 125 6.04 16.87 -23.46
N GLY A 126 4.84 16.82 -22.88
CA GLY A 126 3.58 16.66 -23.60
C GLY A 126 3.15 17.90 -24.39
N SER A 127 3.64 19.10 -24.03
CA SER A 127 3.25 20.34 -24.73
C SER A 127 3.72 20.33 -26.19
N TYR A 128 2.88 20.86 -27.08
CA TYR A 128 3.14 20.90 -28.53
C TYR A 128 2.57 22.16 -29.17
N ASP A 129 3.06 22.48 -30.37
CA ASP A 129 2.58 23.55 -31.23
C ASP A 129 2.38 22.96 -32.64
N THR A 130 1.29 23.31 -33.31
CA THR A 130 0.90 22.71 -34.60
C THR A 130 1.46 23.42 -35.82
N ASP A 131 1.91 24.66 -35.66
CA ASP A 131 2.34 25.56 -36.72
C ASP A 131 3.68 26.25 -36.41
N GLY A 132 4.18 26.12 -35.19
CA GLY A 132 5.49 26.61 -34.77
C GLY A 132 6.26 25.67 -33.85
N ASN A 133 7.14 26.26 -33.03
CA ASN A 133 7.93 25.59 -32.02
C ASN A 133 7.76 26.25 -30.66
N ILE A 134 7.63 25.46 -29.60
CA ILE A 134 7.67 25.99 -28.22
C ILE A 134 9.09 26.44 -27.87
N VAL A 135 9.23 27.72 -27.53
CA VAL A 135 10.52 28.36 -27.17
C VAL A 135 10.68 28.59 -25.67
N SER A 136 9.59 28.53 -24.89
CA SER A 136 9.63 28.77 -23.45
C SER A 136 8.71 27.82 -22.67
N TYR A 137 9.20 27.40 -21.50
CA TYR A 137 8.47 26.65 -20.49
C TYR A 137 8.70 27.33 -19.14
N ILE A 138 7.65 27.83 -18.51
CA ILE A 138 7.70 28.50 -17.19
C ILE A 138 6.79 27.75 -16.24
N TRP A 139 7.36 27.30 -15.12
CA TRP A 139 6.64 26.61 -14.05
C TRP A 139 6.44 27.54 -12.87
N ASP A 140 5.21 27.62 -12.37
CA ASP A 140 4.85 28.12 -11.03
C ASP A 140 4.45 26.92 -10.18
N PHE A 141 5.16 26.68 -9.08
CA PHE A 141 4.94 25.50 -8.24
C PHE A 141 3.83 25.67 -7.20
N GLY A 142 3.19 26.85 -7.12
CA GLY A 142 2.10 27.15 -6.21
C GLY A 142 2.53 27.47 -4.77
N ASP A 143 3.83 27.50 -4.50
CA ASP A 143 4.44 27.89 -3.21
C ASP A 143 5.21 29.23 -3.28
N GLY A 144 5.06 29.95 -4.41
CA GLY A 144 5.75 31.21 -4.70
C GLY A 144 7.11 31.06 -5.38
N SER A 145 7.55 29.82 -5.65
CA SER A 145 8.75 29.55 -6.43
C SER A 145 8.44 29.24 -7.89
N PHE A 146 9.43 29.52 -8.76
CA PHE A 146 9.31 29.36 -10.21
C PHE A 146 10.53 28.64 -10.78
N SER A 147 10.35 27.98 -11.92
CA SER A 147 11.46 27.42 -12.69
C SER A 147 11.22 27.53 -14.19
N THR A 148 12.27 27.34 -14.97
CA THR A 148 12.21 27.36 -16.44
C THR A 148 12.84 26.11 -17.02
N GLY A 149 12.26 25.63 -18.11
CA GLY A 149 12.74 24.44 -18.82
C GLY A 149 11.66 23.38 -19.00
N LYS A 150 11.86 22.55 -20.03
CA LYS A 150 10.91 21.50 -20.42
C LYS A 150 10.75 20.42 -19.33
N LYS A 151 11.84 20.08 -18.64
CA LYS A 151 11.85 19.19 -17.47
C LYS A 151 12.58 19.89 -16.34
N VAL A 152 11.96 19.96 -15.18
CA VAL A 152 12.50 20.67 -14.02
C VAL A 152 12.34 19.84 -12.75
N GLN A 153 13.03 20.26 -11.70
CA GLN A 153 12.93 19.64 -10.38
C GLN A 153 12.64 20.73 -9.35
N HIS A 154 11.87 20.38 -8.31
CA HIS A 154 11.53 21.28 -7.22
C HIS A 154 11.48 20.56 -5.87
N ILE A 155 11.61 21.30 -4.78
CA ILE A 155 11.55 20.79 -3.40
C ILE A 155 10.58 21.65 -2.61
N TYR A 156 9.53 21.04 -2.07
CA TYR A 156 8.56 21.70 -1.19
C TYR A 156 8.99 21.60 0.27
N SER A 157 8.97 22.72 0.98
CA SER A 157 9.39 22.81 2.40
C SER A 157 8.27 22.54 3.41
N GLN A 158 7.02 22.46 2.95
CA GLN A 158 5.83 22.22 3.77
C GLN A 158 4.94 21.17 3.10
N ALA A 159 4.19 20.43 3.90
CA ALA A 159 3.18 19.51 3.40
C ALA A 159 1.96 20.29 2.92
N GLY A 160 1.28 19.78 1.90
CA GLY A 160 0.13 20.43 1.30
C GLY A 160 -0.13 19.97 -0.12
N ASN A 161 -1.26 20.42 -0.66
CA ASN A 161 -1.59 20.26 -2.07
C ASN A 161 -1.32 21.60 -2.76
N TYR A 162 -0.42 21.58 -3.74
CA TYR A 162 -0.02 22.75 -4.49
C TYR A 162 -0.59 22.69 -5.91
N THR A 163 -1.20 23.77 -6.37
CA THR A 163 -1.57 23.93 -7.78
C THR A 163 -0.32 24.34 -8.55
N VAL A 164 0.13 23.47 -9.44
CA VAL A 164 1.30 23.70 -10.30
C VAL A 164 0.81 24.17 -11.67
N THR A 165 1.35 25.29 -12.13
CA THR A 165 0.97 25.92 -13.40
C THR A 165 2.15 25.87 -14.36
N LEU A 166 1.93 25.36 -15.58
CA LEU A 166 2.87 25.42 -16.69
C LEU A 166 2.37 26.45 -17.70
N THR A 167 3.18 27.47 -17.99
CA THR A 167 2.99 28.38 -19.13
C THR A 167 3.98 28.04 -20.23
N VAL A 168 3.48 27.80 -21.44
CA VAL A 168 4.32 27.59 -22.63
C VAL A 168 4.12 28.71 -23.64
N ARG A 169 5.20 29.07 -24.36
CA ARG A 169 5.19 30.10 -25.39
C ARG A 169 5.81 29.59 -26.68
N ASP A 170 5.19 29.88 -27.82
CA ASP A 170 5.70 29.56 -29.16
C ASP A 170 6.67 30.64 -29.71
N ASP A 171 7.25 30.37 -30.88
CA ASP A 171 8.18 31.26 -31.59
C ASP A 171 7.54 32.50 -32.22
N ASP A 172 6.21 32.50 -32.42
CA ASP A 172 5.42 33.63 -32.91
C ASP A 172 4.78 34.46 -31.77
N GLY A 173 5.08 34.10 -30.52
CA GLY A 173 4.71 34.81 -29.30
C GLY A 173 3.37 34.41 -28.68
N GLY A 174 2.67 33.39 -29.20
CA GLY A 174 1.46 32.82 -28.61
C GLY A 174 1.75 32.07 -27.32
N GLU A 175 0.80 32.08 -26.38
CA GLU A 175 0.95 31.49 -25.04
C GLU A 175 -0.26 30.63 -24.69
N ASP A 176 0.00 29.53 -23.99
CA ASP A 176 -1.04 28.70 -23.37
C ASP A 176 -0.61 28.22 -21.97
N ILE A 177 -1.60 27.88 -21.15
CA ILE A 177 -1.42 27.56 -19.73
C ILE A 177 -2.17 26.27 -19.39
N ASP A 178 -1.48 25.35 -18.72
CA ASP A 178 -2.09 24.17 -18.12
C ASP A 178 -1.78 24.08 -16.61
N THR A 179 -2.67 23.45 -15.86
CA THR A 179 -2.55 23.31 -14.40
C THR A 179 -2.71 21.87 -13.96
N THR A 180 -1.92 21.48 -12.96
CA THR A 180 -1.96 20.15 -12.33
C THR A 180 -1.72 20.29 -10.83
N THR A 181 -1.72 19.18 -10.10
CA THR A 181 -1.58 19.18 -8.63
C THR A 181 -0.31 18.45 -8.22
N ALA A 182 0.42 19.01 -7.25
CA ALA A 182 1.46 18.33 -6.51
C ALA A 182 1.01 18.09 -5.05
N CYS A 183 0.85 16.83 -4.67
CA CYS A 183 0.47 16.42 -3.31
C CYS A 183 1.71 16.07 -2.49
N ILE A 184 2.03 16.89 -1.49
CA ILE A 184 3.23 16.76 -0.66
C ILE A 184 2.85 16.34 0.76
N SER A 185 3.37 15.20 1.20
CA SER A 185 3.14 14.65 2.55
C SER A 185 4.33 14.92 3.47
N ASP A 186 4.07 15.17 4.75
CA ASP A 186 5.05 15.15 5.84
C ASP A 186 5.02 13.84 6.64
N VAL A 187 4.00 13.00 6.41
CA VAL A 187 3.87 11.68 7.02
C VAL A 187 4.83 10.75 6.31
N LYS A 188 5.93 10.40 6.99
CA LYS A 188 6.73 9.24 6.63
C LYS A 188 5.82 8.00 6.78
N GLU A 189 5.77 7.17 5.76
CA GLU A 189 5.09 5.87 5.86
C GLU A 189 5.65 5.14 7.10
N ASN A 190 4.76 4.69 7.99
CA ASN A 190 5.15 4.08 9.26
C ASN A 190 4.84 2.58 9.23
N ASN A 191 5.86 1.74 9.34
CA ASN A 191 5.72 0.32 9.56
C ASN A 191 5.63 0.06 11.07
N PRO A 192 4.53 -0.54 11.58
CA PRO A 192 4.38 -0.78 13.01
C PRO A 192 5.56 -1.59 13.59
N PRO A 193 5.98 -1.30 14.83
CA PRO A 193 7.09 -1.99 15.47
C PRO A 193 6.75 -3.46 15.73
N VAL A 194 7.78 -4.29 15.81
CA VAL A 194 7.66 -5.72 16.14
C VAL A 194 7.99 -5.92 17.62
N ALA A 195 6.99 -6.33 18.38
CA ALA A 195 7.13 -6.70 19.79
C ALA A 195 7.71 -8.12 19.93
N VAL A 196 8.76 -8.26 20.74
CA VAL A 196 9.37 -9.56 21.06
C VAL A 196 9.41 -9.71 22.57
N ILE A 197 8.93 -10.86 23.07
CA ILE A 197 8.94 -11.20 24.50
C ILE A 197 9.95 -12.32 24.71
N ASP A 198 10.88 -12.10 25.64
CA ASP A 198 11.71 -13.15 26.24
C ASP A 198 11.33 -13.32 27.72
N VAL A 199 10.89 -14.53 28.06
CA VAL A 199 10.38 -14.90 29.38
C VAL A 199 10.50 -16.42 29.54
N PRO A 200 10.82 -16.95 30.75
CA PRO A 200 10.75 -18.38 31.00
C PRO A 200 9.32 -18.93 30.85
N SER A 201 9.21 -20.20 30.50
CA SER A 201 7.91 -20.89 30.37
C SER A 201 7.24 -21.18 31.72
N TYR A 202 7.98 -21.14 32.82
CA TYR A 202 7.47 -21.35 34.17
C TYR A 202 8.27 -20.61 35.24
N ALA A 203 7.67 -20.46 36.42
CA ALA A 203 8.31 -19.96 37.64
C ALA A 203 7.54 -20.44 38.89
N MET A 204 8.09 -20.20 40.08
CA MET A 204 7.40 -20.47 41.35
C MET A 204 6.63 -19.25 41.86
N VAL A 205 5.58 -19.46 42.65
CA VAL A 205 4.89 -18.38 43.37
C VAL A 205 5.90 -17.56 44.18
N GLY A 206 5.83 -16.24 44.04
CA GLY A 206 6.70 -15.28 44.71
C GLY A 206 8.12 -15.16 44.12
N GLU A 207 8.46 -15.95 43.09
CA GLU A 207 9.72 -15.79 42.37
C GLU A 207 9.71 -14.50 41.54
N LYS A 208 10.84 -13.80 41.54
CA LYS A 208 11.02 -12.56 40.78
C LYS A 208 11.49 -12.91 39.38
N ILE A 209 10.64 -12.67 38.39
CA ILE A 209 10.83 -13.06 37.00
C ILE A 209 11.21 -11.80 36.23
N THR A 210 12.28 -11.88 35.43
CA THR A 210 12.66 -10.81 34.50
C THR A 210 11.96 -11.03 33.18
N PHE A 211 11.27 -9.99 32.69
CA PHE A 211 10.62 -9.95 31.39
C PHE A 211 11.42 -9.00 30.51
N ASP A 212 11.91 -9.50 29.38
CA ASP A 212 12.76 -8.72 28.49
C ASP A 212 12.12 -8.54 27.11
N ALA A 213 12.05 -7.28 26.68
CA ALA A 213 11.60 -6.85 25.36
C ALA A 213 12.72 -6.19 24.54
N SER A 214 13.97 -6.31 24.98
CA SER A 214 15.15 -5.70 24.33
C SER A 214 15.34 -6.08 22.86
N ASN A 215 14.81 -7.24 22.45
CA ASN A 215 14.82 -7.72 21.06
C ASN A 215 13.65 -7.18 20.21
N SER A 216 12.75 -6.38 20.77
CA SER A 216 11.73 -5.67 19.98
C SER A 216 12.40 -4.62 19.11
N TYR A 217 11.89 -4.42 17.90
CA TYR A 217 12.51 -3.52 16.94
C TYR A 217 11.48 -2.79 16.08
N ASP A 218 11.94 -1.71 15.47
CA ASP A 218 11.22 -0.91 14.49
C ASP A 218 12.13 -0.77 13.25
N SER A 219 11.58 -1.02 12.06
CA SER A 219 12.34 -1.04 10.82
C SER A 219 12.56 0.33 10.19
N ASP A 220 11.72 1.31 10.50
CA ASP A 220 11.72 2.64 9.91
C ASP A 220 11.62 3.78 10.94
N GLY A 221 11.53 3.45 12.22
CA GLY A 221 11.57 4.38 13.33
C GLY A 221 12.33 3.85 14.56
N THR A 222 11.88 4.29 15.73
CA THR A 222 12.39 3.88 17.04
C THR A 222 11.25 3.61 18.01
N ILE A 223 11.39 2.58 18.85
CA ILE A 223 10.40 2.29 19.90
C ILE A 223 10.52 3.31 21.03
N VAL A 224 9.43 3.99 21.36
CA VAL A 224 9.37 5.02 22.41
C VAL A 224 8.69 4.55 23.70
N SER A 225 7.98 3.43 23.67
CA SER A 225 7.33 2.88 24.87
C SER A 225 7.15 1.37 24.83
N TYR A 226 7.20 0.76 26.01
CA TYR A 226 6.98 -0.66 26.25
C TYR A 226 5.99 -0.79 27.41
N VAL A 227 4.87 -1.45 27.18
CA VAL A 227 3.81 -1.65 28.19
C VAL A 227 3.52 -3.13 28.32
N TRP A 228 3.69 -3.65 29.52
CA TRP A 228 3.44 -5.04 29.87
C TRP A 228 2.11 -5.18 30.60
N SER A 229 1.36 -6.22 30.25
CA SER A 229 0.25 -6.74 31.05
C SER A 229 0.53 -8.18 31.40
N PHE A 230 0.53 -8.51 32.70
CA PHE A 230 0.99 -9.82 33.18
C PHE A 230 -0.13 -10.87 33.27
N GLY A 231 -1.38 -10.52 32.94
CA GLY A 231 -2.53 -11.42 32.98
C GLY A 231 -3.10 -11.68 34.38
N ASP A 232 -2.51 -11.10 35.43
CA ASP A 232 -2.98 -11.17 36.83
C ASP A 232 -3.62 -9.85 37.31
N GLY A 233 -3.79 -8.88 36.40
CA GLY A 233 -4.28 -7.53 36.67
C GLY A 233 -3.18 -6.48 36.90
N ASN A 234 -1.91 -6.89 37.01
CA ASN A 234 -0.78 -5.96 37.12
C ASN A 234 -0.20 -5.61 35.74
N ASN A 235 0.39 -4.42 35.66
CA ASN A 235 1.05 -3.90 34.48
C ASN A 235 2.40 -3.26 34.85
N ALA A 236 3.30 -3.15 33.88
CA ALA A 236 4.58 -2.44 34.03
C ALA A 236 4.97 -1.69 32.76
N VAL A 237 5.90 -0.75 32.88
CA VAL A 237 6.44 0.04 31.77
C VAL A 237 7.97 -0.05 31.79
N GLY A 238 8.56 -0.32 30.63
CA GLY A 238 10.01 -0.45 30.46
C GLY A 238 10.38 -1.57 29.51
N SER A 239 11.54 -1.46 28.86
CA SER A 239 12.06 -2.50 27.96
C SER A 239 12.36 -3.80 28.69
N THR A 240 12.81 -3.70 29.93
CA THR A 240 13.08 -4.83 30.81
C THR A 240 12.46 -4.53 32.17
N VAL A 241 11.62 -5.42 32.66
CA VAL A 241 10.88 -5.24 33.92
C VAL A 241 10.92 -6.52 34.74
N GLU A 242 10.65 -6.41 36.04
CA GLU A 242 10.53 -7.57 36.92
C GLU A 242 9.12 -7.65 37.49
N HIS A 243 8.58 -8.86 37.55
CA HIS A 243 7.27 -9.15 38.15
C HIS A 243 7.27 -10.50 38.86
N SER A 244 6.34 -10.69 39.80
CA SER A 244 6.17 -11.94 40.54
C SER A 244 4.68 -12.23 40.72
N TYR A 245 4.29 -13.50 40.64
CA TYR A 245 2.90 -13.91 40.80
C TYR A 245 2.62 -14.44 42.21
N SER A 246 1.50 -14.03 42.81
CA SER A 246 1.10 -14.39 44.17
C SER A 246 0.37 -15.72 44.29
N SER A 247 -0.11 -16.25 43.16
CA SER A 247 -0.94 -17.46 43.11
C SER A 247 -0.46 -18.38 41.99
N PRO A 248 -0.60 -19.70 42.14
CA PRO A 248 -0.33 -20.62 41.06
C PRO A 248 -1.37 -20.48 39.94
N GLY A 249 -0.97 -20.75 38.71
CA GLY A 249 -1.83 -20.67 37.53
C GLY A 249 -1.05 -20.40 36.25
N THR A 250 -1.72 -20.48 35.10
CA THR A 250 -1.14 -20.06 33.83
C THR A 250 -1.60 -18.65 33.50
N TYR A 251 -0.65 -17.77 33.20
CA TYR A 251 -0.88 -16.36 32.91
C TYR A 251 -0.48 -16.04 31.48
N THR A 252 -1.32 -15.27 30.79
CA THR A 252 -1.01 -14.72 29.47
C THR A 252 -0.42 -13.34 29.63
N ILE A 253 0.83 -13.20 29.23
CA ILE A 253 1.57 -11.93 29.19
C ILE A 253 1.31 -11.28 27.85
N THR A 254 1.04 -9.97 27.85
CA THR A 254 0.92 -9.16 26.64
C THR A 254 1.93 -8.03 26.72
N LEU A 255 2.72 -7.87 25.68
CA LEU A 255 3.60 -6.72 25.47
C LEU A 255 3.00 -5.86 24.35
N THR A 256 2.86 -4.58 24.62
CA THR A 256 2.53 -3.55 23.64
C THR A 256 3.71 -2.59 23.53
N VAL A 257 4.23 -2.41 22.32
CA VAL A 257 5.27 -1.42 22.01
C VAL A 257 4.73 -0.36 21.07
N ASN A 258 5.12 0.90 21.27
CA ASN A 258 4.76 1.99 20.35
C ASN A 258 6.01 2.68 19.82
N ASP A 259 5.97 3.09 18.56
CA ASP A 259 7.05 3.81 17.88
C ASP A 259 6.92 5.34 17.94
N ASP A 260 7.91 6.05 17.40
CA ASP A 260 7.99 7.52 17.35
C ASP A 260 7.07 8.16 16.30
N LEU A 261 6.45 7.37 15.43
CA LEU A 261 5.47 7.77 14.42
C LEU A 261 4.03 7.37 14.80
N GLY A 262 3.82 6.85 16.01
CA GLY A 262 2.52 6.48 16.59
C GLY A 262 2.00 5.09 16.20
N GLY A 263 2.80 4.24 15.57
CA GLY A 263 2.46 2.85 15.31
C GLY A 263 2.58 1.97 16.55
N THR A 264 1.86 0.84 16.55
CA THR A 264 1.74 -0.05 17.70
C THR A 264 1.96 -1.50 17.29
N GLY A 265 2.86 -2.18 18.00
CA GLY A 265 3.11 -3.61 17.90
C GLY A 265 2.68 -4.35 19.16
N THR A 266 2.16 -5.58 19.02
CA THR A 266 1.80 -6.42 20.16
C THR A 266 2.34 -7.83 20.04
N SER A 267 2.68 -8.43 21.18
CA SER A 267 3.10 -9.83 21.28
C SER A 267 2.53 -10.44 22.55
N THR A 268 2.32 -11.75 22.55
CA THR A 268 1.83 -12.49 23.71
C THR A 268 2.71 -13.71 24.00
N ALA A 269 2.85 -14.01 25.29
CA ALA A 269 3.54 -15.20 25.79
C ALA A 269 2.75 -15.78 26.96
N THR A 270 3.01 -17.03 27.32
CA THR A 270 2.39 -17.68 28.49
C THR A 270 3.45 -18.13 29.47
N ILE A 271 3.16 -17.96 30.76
CA ILE A 271 3.97 -18.49 31.84
C ILE A 271 3.10 -19.30 32.80
N THR A 272 3.58 -20.46 33.23
CA THR A 272 2.93 -21.27 34.26
C THR A 272 3.61 -21.07 35.61
N ILE A 273 2.83 -20.64 36.60
CA ILE A 273 3.28 -20.39 37.96
C ILE A 273 2.87 -21.57 38.83
N PHE A 274 3.86 -22.22 39.42
CA PHE A 274 3.67 -23.35 40.32
C PHE A 274 3.64 -22.90 41.77
N SER A 275 2.84 -23.57 42.61
CA SER A 275 2.79 -23.29 44.04
C SER A 275 4.13 -23.61 44.71
N GLN A 276 4.49 -22.83 45.73
CA GLN A 276 5.75 -23.04 46.46
C GLN A 276 5.71 -24.23 47.44
N SER A 277 4.60 -24.95 47.58
CA SER A 277 4.40 -25.88 48.69
C SER A 277 3.51 -27.07 48.34
N GLU A 278 4.14 -28.18 47.97
CA GLU A 278 4.07 -29.41 48.75
C GLU A 278 5.51 -29.85 49.03
N GLU A 279 5.77 -30.40 50.21
CA GLU A 279 7.04 -31.07 50.51
C GLU A 279 7.21 -32.18 49.47
N LEU A 280 8.33 -32.18 48.77
CA LEU A 280 8.64 -33.26 47.83
C LEU A 280 9.07 -34.45 48.67
N ILE A 281 8.26 -35.49 48.71
CA ILE A 281 8.49 -36.67 49.55
C ILE A 281 8.62 -37.87 48.64
N ALA A 282 9.80 -38.46 48.59
CA ALA A 282 10.02 -39.75 47.96
C ALA A 282 9.49 -40.86 48.87
N ASN A 283 8.83 -41.85 48.26
CA ASN A 283 8.49 -43.10 48.93
C ASN A 283 8.74 -44.26 47.97
N ALA A 284 9.85 -44.96 48.19
CA ALA A 284 10.26 -46.10 47.38
C ALA A 284 9.34 -47.33 47.57
N GLY A 285 8.39 -47.29 48.51
CA GLY A 285 7.51 -48.40 48.83
C GLY A 285 8.24 -49.58 49.45
N GLY A 286 7.78 -50.79 49.11
CA GLY A 286 8.37 -52.05 49.59
C GLY A 286 8.15 -52.33 51.09
N PRO A 287 8.95 -53.24 51.68
CA PRO A 287 9.99 -54.04 51.02
C PRO A 287 9.41 -54.92 49.91
N TYR A 288 10.25 -55.26 48.93
CA TYR A 288 9.87 -56.09 47.79
C TYR A 288 10.45 -57.50 47.94
N GLU A 289 9.71 -58.49 47.48
CA GLU A 289 10.15 -59.89 47.43
C GLU A 289 9.93 -60.44 46.02
N GLY A 290 10.87 -61.27 45.56
CA GLY A 290 10.75 -61.91 44.26
C GLY A 290 11.73 -63.04 44.05
N ASP A 291 11.58 -63.71 42.90
CA ASP A 291 12.42 -64.82 42.50
C ASP A 291 13.42 -64.40 41.42
N VAL A 292 14.61 -64.99 41.44
CA VAL A 292 15.63 -64.78 40.41
C VAL A 292 15.02 -64.94 39.00
N GLY A 293 15.21 -63.92 38.16
CA GLY A 293 14.76 -63.89 36.76
C GLY A 293 13.30 -63.50 36.53
N TYR A 294 12.52 -63.19 37.57
CA TYR A 294 11.13 -62.75 37.44
C TYR A 294 10.98 -61.24 37.66
N SER A 295 10.05 -60.62 36.93
CA SER A 295 9.76 -59.19 37.05
C SER A 295 9.02 -58.86 38.34
N ILE A 296 9.50 -57.84 39.04
CA ILE A 296 8.90 -57.23 40.23
C ILE A 296 8.38 -55.86 39.83
N GLU A 297 7.17 -55.50 40.28
CA GLU A 297 6.62 -54.16 40.13
C GLU A 297 7.09 -53.25 41.28
N PHE A 298 7.77 -52.18 40.94
CA PHE A 298 8.18 -51.11 41.85
C PHE A 298 7.19 -49.96 41.73
N ASN A 299 6.70 -49.47 42.86
CA ASN A 299 5.59 -48.53 42.89
C ASN A 299 5.89 -47.37 43.85
N ALA A 300 5.96 -46.17 43.30
CA ALA A 300 6.21 -44.92 44.02
C ALA A 300 4.92 -44.23 44.49
N SER A 301 3.77 -44.91 44.53
CA SER A 301 2.46 -44.29 44.83
C SER A 301 2.35 -43.62 46.19
N GLY A 302 3.28 -43.89 47.12
CA GLY A 302 3.36 -43.20 48.40
C GLY A 302 4.13 -41.88 48.35
N SER A 303 4.66 -41.49 47.19
CA SER A 303 5.41 -40.24 47.01
C SER A 303 4.44 -39.07 46.89
N ALA A 304 4.85 -37.90 47.35
CA ALA A 304 4.02 -36.69 47.38
C ALA A 304 4.76 -35.47 46.79
N GLY A 305 3.99 -34.48 46.34
CA GLY A 305 4.48 -33.29 45.66
C GLY A 305 4.30 -33.32 44.14
N ASN A 306 4.71 -32.23 43.49
CA ASN A 306 4.60 -32.02 42.04
C ASN A 306 5.68 -32.80 41.25
N ILE A 307 5.70 -34.11 41.41
CA ILE A 307 6.71 -35.00 40.81
C ILE A 307 6.52 -35.05 39.30
N VAL A 308 7.58 -34.74 38.55
CA VAL A 308 7.61 -34.86 37.08
C VAL A 308 8.48 -36.03 36.61
N GLN A 309 9.32 -36.58 37.48
CA GLN A 309 10.24 -37.66 37.14
C GLN A 309 10.54 -38.55 38.35
N TYR A 310 10.63 -39.85 38.10
CA TYR A 310 11.04 -40.89 39.04
C TYR A 310 12.32 -41.55 38.53
N ILE A 311 13.33 -41.66 39.38
CA ILE A 311 14.62 -42.29 39.08
C ILE A 311 14.83 -43.42 40.09
N TRP A 312 14.81 -44.66 39.62
CA TRP A 312 15.05 -45.86 40.41
C TRP A 312 16.50 -46.32 40.23
N ASP A 313 17.18 -46.56 41.34
CA ASP A 313 18.42 -47.35 41.42
C ASP A 313 18.05 -48.66 42.12
N PHE A 314 18.22 -49.79 41.42
CA PHE A 314 17.81 -51.10 41.92
C PHE A 314 18.88 -51.77 42.80
N GLY A 315 20.06 -51.15 42.97
CA GLY A 315 21.13 -51.67 43.83
C GLY A 315 21.92 -52.86 43.25
N ASP A 316 21.58 -53.30 42.04
CA ASP A 316 22.31 -54.32 41.25
C ASP A 316 23.22 -53.69 40.17
N GLY A 317 23.36 -52.37 40.19
CA GLY A 317 24.10 -51.59 39.20
C GLY A 317 23.24 -51.10 38.03
N THR A 318 21.94 -51.39 38.02
CA THR A 318 21.00 -50.87 37.03
C THR A 318 20.15 -49.72 37.58
N THR A 319 19.80 -48.77 36.71
CA THR A 319 18.96 -47.61 37.03
C THR A 319 17.89 -47.39 35.96
N LEU A 320 16.74 -46.83 36.33
CA LEU A 320 15.66 -46.48 35.41
C LEU A 320 15.10 -45.09 35.71
N THR A 321 14.98 -44.25 34.67
CA THR A 321 14.28 -42.97 34.74
C THR A 321 12.94 -43.07 34.01
N THR A 322 11.85 -42.65 34.63
CA THR A 322 10.49 -42.73 34.09
C THR A 322 9.61 -41.60 34.59
N GLU A 323 8.59 -41.23 33.83
CA GLU A 323 7.51 -40.32 34.26
C GLU A 323 6.33 -41.09 34.89
N ASN A 324 6.31 -42.41 34.72
CA ASN A 324 5.28 -43.27 35.30
C ASN A 324 5.56 -43.56 36.78
N ILE A 325 4.50 -43.55 37.59
CA ILE A 325 4.56 -43.79 39.04
C ILE A 325 4.98 -45.23 39.42
N SER A 326 4.85 -46.18 38.49
CA SER A 326 5.32 -47.56 38.65
C SER A 326 6.20 -48.00 37.49
N CYS A 327 7.06 -48.97 37.76
CA CYS A 327 7.93 -49.60 36.78
C CYS A 327 8.19 -51.07 37.13
N TYR A 328 8.88 -51.79 36.23
CA TYR A 328 9.21 -53.20 36.42
C TYR A 328 10.72 -53.41 36.32
N HIS A 329 11.25 -54.28 37.18
CA HIS A 329 12.65 -54.71 37.15
C HIS A 329 12.78 -56.18 37.58
N TYR A 330 13.86 -56.86 37.19
CA TYR A 330 14.15 -58.24 37.61
C TYR A 330 15.62 -58.37 38.00
N TYR A 331 15.93 -59.31 38.90
CA TYR A 331 17.29 -59.55 39.38
C TYR A 331 17.84 -60.88 38.86
N ALA A 332 19.09 -60.87 38.41
CA ALA A 332 19.76 -62.03 37.83
C ALA A 332 20.34 -63.00 38.90
N GLU A 333 20.57 -62.53 40.12
CA GLU A 333 21.19 -63.28 41.19
C GLU A 333 20.38 -63.18 42.48
N GLU A 334 20.57 -64.13 43.40
CA GLU A 334 19.97 -64.10 44.74
C GLU A 334 20.68 -63.07 45.62
N GLY A 335 19.93 -62.39 46.49
CA GLY A 335 20.51 -61.35 47.33
C GLY A 335 19.50 -60.42 47.98
N ILE A 336 20.02 -59.48 48.76
CA ILE A 336 19.27 -58.34 49.28
C ILE A 336 19.84 -57.10 48.61
N TYR A 337 19.01 -56.39 47.87
CA TYR A 337 19.39 -55.21 47.10
C TYR A 337 18.80 -53.94 47.73
N ASN A 338 19.59 -52.89 47.84
CA ASN A 338 19.12 -51.58 48.29
C ASN A 338 18.48 -50.88 47.09
N VAL A 339 17.19 -50.60 47.18
CA VAL A 339 16.44 -49.93 46.10
C VAL A 339 16.22 -48.49 46.51
N THR A 340 16.78 -47.56 45.76
CA THR A 340 16.66 -46.12 46.02
C THR A 340 15.80 -45.47 44.93
N LEU A 341 14.73 -44.79 45.36
CA LEU A 341 13.93 -43.91 44.52
C LEU A 341 14.40 -42.47 44.75
N THR A 342 14.68 -41.75 43.66
CA THR A 342 14.78 -40.29 43.64
C THR A 342 13.60 -39.73 42.86
N VAL A 343 12.80 -38.85 43.48
CA VAL A 343 11.75 -38.12 42.78
C VAL A 343 12.25 -36.70 42.46
N VAL A 344 11.90 -36.17 41.31
CA VAL A 344 12.29 -34.82 40.87
C VAL A 344 11.04 -34.03 40.48
N ASP A 345 10.94 -32.78 40.94
CA ASP A 345 9.88 -31.86 40.53
C ASP A 345 10.29 -30.94 39.37
N VAL A 346 9.34 -30.16 38.85
CA VAL A 346 9.57 -29.23 37.72
C VAL A 346 10.61 -28.14 38.01
N ALA A 347 10.85 -27.83 39.29
CA ALA A 347 11.87 -26.88 39.72
C ALA A 347 13.26 -27.53 39.89
N GLY A 348 13.38 -28.84 39.61
CA GLY A 348 14.61 -29.61 39.79
C GLY A 348 14.93 -29.94 41.24
N ARG A 349 14.00 -29.70 42.19
CA ARG A 349 14.13 -30.20 43.55
C ARG A 349 14.01 -31.71 43.52
N ASN A 350 14.77 -32.38 44.36
CA ASN A 350 14.69 -33.82 44.50
C ASN A 350 14.60 -34.25 45.97
N ASP A 351 13.99 -35.41 46.18
CA ASP A 351 14.01 -36.13 47.44
C ASP A 351 14.26 -37.62 47.16
N THR A 352 14.80 -38.32 48.15
CA THR A 352 15.20 -39.72 48.01
C THR A 352 14.64 -40.61 49.11
N SER A 353 14.22 -41.81 48.74
CA SER A 353 13.74 -42.84 49.66
C SER A 353 14.40 -44.17 49.33
N THR A 354 14.76 -44.96 50.34
CA THR A 354 15.40 -46.25 50.15
C THR A 354 14.61 -47.36 50.84
N THR A 355 14.45 -48.48 50.14
CA THR A 355 13.85 -49.73 50.62
C THR A 355 14.74 -50.89 50.19
N TYR A 356 14.29 -52.13 50.39
CA TYR A 356 15.05 -53.33 50.01
C TYR A 356 14.21 -54.25 49.14
N ALA A 357 14.87 -54.93 48.19
CA ALA A 357 14.34 -56.07 47.46
C ALA A 357 15.06 -57.34 47.89
N ILE A 358 14.31 -58.34 48.35
CA ILE A 358 14.81 -59.65 48.76
C ILE A 358 14.56 -60.63 47.63
N ILE A 359 15.63 -61.12 47.01
CA ILE A 359 15.59 -62.00 45.86
C ILE A 359 16.04 -63.39 46.27
N SER A 360 15.12 -64.33 46.18
CA SER A 360 15.38 -65.73 46.48
C SER A 360 15.48 -66.55 45.21
N LYS A 361 16.19 -67.68 45.27
CA LYS A 361 16.00 -68.71 44.26
C LYS A 361 14.55 -69.14 44.32
N GLY A 362 13.82 -68.93 43.21
CA GLY A 362 12.48 -69.45 43.06
C GLY A 362 12.45 -70.93 43.41
N TRP A 363 11.33 -71.37 44.00
CA TRP A 363 11.17 -72.73 44.49
C TRP A 363 11.47 -73.75 43.38
N GLU A 364 12.71 -74.20 43.27
CA GLU A 364 13.04 -75.42 42.57
C GLU A 364 12.58 -76.55 43.47
N LYS A 365 11.50 -77.24 43.10
CA LYS A 365 11.08 -78.50 43.72
C LYS A 365 12.15 -79.57 43.47
N LYS A 366 13.32 -79.44 44.10
CA LYS A 366 14.41 -80.41 44.10
C LYS A 366 14.21 -81.38 45.27
N SER A 367 13.12 -82.14 45.22
CA SER A 367 12.93 -83.45 45.90
C SER A 367 11.51 -83.98 45.64
N PRO A 368 11.33 -85.07 44.89
CA PRO A 368 10.09 -85.85 44.96
C PRO A 368 9.94 -86.40 46.39
N GLY A 369 8.90 -85.98 47.12
CA GLY A 369 8.58 -86.54 48.45
C GLY A 369 8.43 -85.54 49.60
N PHE A 370 8.69 -84.24 49.42
CA PHE A 370 8.56 -83.25 50.50
C PHE A 370 7.11 -83.06 51.00
N GLU A 371 6.13 -83.34 50.14
CA GLU A 371 4.71 -83.37 50.54
C GLU A 371 4.41 -84.48 51.55
N ILE A 372 5.16 -85.58 51.54
CA ILE A 372 4.99 -86.65 52.53
C ILE A 372 5.52 -86.20 53.90
N VAL A 373 6.61 -85.42 53.95
CA VAL A 373 7.18 -84.93 55.21
C VAL A 373 6.29 -83.84 55.83
N LEU A 374 5.77 -82.91 55.03
CA LEU A 374 4.79 -81.90 55.49
C LEU A 374 3.46 -82.53 55.91
N LEU A 375 2.98 -83.56 55.20
CA LEU A 375 1.79 -84.31 55.58
C LEU A 375 2.01 -85.13 56.87
N ILE A 376 3.20 -85.73 57.05
CA ILE A 376 3.57 -86.45 58.29
C ILE A 376 3.71 -85.48 59.47
N LEU A 377 4.30 -84.30 59.28
CA LEU A 377 4.40 -83.26 60.30
C LEU A 377 3.01 -82.70 60.66
N ALA A 378 2.15 -82.43 59.67
CA ALA A 378 0.77 -82.02 59.91
C ALA A 378 -0.05 -83.12 60.62
N LEU A 379 0.13 -84.40 60.26
CA LEU A 379 -0.51 -85.54 60.92
C LEU A 379 0.03 -85.77 62.34
N LEU A 380 1.32 -85.57 62.59
CA LEU A 380 1.93 -85.61 63.93
C LEU A 380 1.42 -84.47 64.82
N VAL A 381 1.33 -83.26 64.27
CA VAL A 381 0.74 -82.11 64.98
C VAL A 381 -0.74 -82.36 65.26
N LEU A 382 -1.52 -82.89 64.31
CA LEU A 382 -2.92 -83.28 64.54
C LEU A 382 -3.06 -84.39 65.59
N ALA A 383 -2.17 -85.39 65.58
CA ALA A 383 -2.20 -86.49 66.55
C ALA A 383 -1.83 -86.02 67.96
N VAL A 384 -0.86 -85.10 68.09
CA VAL A 384 -0.47 -84.47 69.37
C VAL A 384 -1.59 -83.55 69.88
N VAL A 385 -2.20 -82.74 69.01
CA VAL A 385 -3.35 -81.88 69.37
C VAL A 385 -4.57 -82.70 69.77
N ARG A 386 -4.84 -83.83 69.10
CA ARG A 386 -5.95 -84.73 69.45
C ARG A 386 -5.71 -85.43 70.78
N ARG A 387 -4.48 -85.90 71.06
CA ARG A 387 -4.11 -86.54 72.33
C ARG A 387 -4.17 -85.56 73.51
N LEU A 388 -3.83 -84.29 73.30
CA LEU A 388 -3.94 -83.22 74.31
C LEU A 388 -5.39 -82.79 74.59
N ASN A 389 -6.34 -83.11 73.70
CA ASN A 389 -7.76 -82.78 73.86
C ASN A 389 -8.61 -83.95 74.41
N GLU A 390 -8.13 -85.19 74.36
CA GLU A 390 -8.83 -86.37 74.93
C GLU A 390 -8.53 -86.58 76.43
N ASP A 391 -7.50 -85.93 77.00
CA ASP A 391 -7.10 -86.01 78.42
C ASP A 391 -7.57 -84.81 79.30
N LYS A 392 -8.63 -84.10 78.89
CA LYS A 392 -9.29 -83.10 79.76
C LYS A 392 -10.51 -83.73 80.46
N PRO A 393 -10.54 -83.82 81.81
CA PRO A 393 -11.72 -84.23 82.56
C PRO A 393 -12.89 -83.23 82.46
#